data_AF-A0A3L9Z4S1-F1
#
_entry.id   AF-A0A3L9Z4S1-F1
#
_cell.length_a   1.000
_cell.length_b   1.000
_cell.length_c   1.000
_cell.angle_alpha   90.00
_cell.angle_beta   90.00
_cell.angle_gamma   90.00
#
_symmetry.space_group_name_H-M   'P 1'
#
loop_
_entity.id
_entity.type
_entity.pdbx_description
1 polymer ?
#
loop_
_entity_poly.entity_id
_entity_poly.type
_entity_poly.pdbx_seq_one_letter_code
_entity_poly.pdbx_strand_id
1 'polypeptide(L)'
;MKRNCPKCSDKEFEVPDFTLEEKKILSELKANYKLGQLMDKLESLYNIESIEAKFSLMHINKEYGKCNRCNVDNLEGEYIVCPKCKSLNFNWKV
;
A
#
# COMPACT_ATOMS: atom_id res chain seq x y z
N MET A 1 -12.78 -0.13 -0.59
CA MET A 1 -12.84 1.31 -0.23
C MET A 1 -12.06 2.14 -1.24
N LYS A 2 -12.56 3.32 -1.61
CA LYS A 2 -11.84 4.21 -2.52
C LYS A 2 -10.70 4.94 -1.83
N ARG A 3 -9.54 5.02 -2.49
CA ARG A 3 -8.37 5.77 -2.03
C ARG A 3 -7.77 6.57 -3.18
N ASN A 4 -7.21 7.74 -2.85
CA ASN A 4 -6.48 8.59 -3.77
C ASN A 4 -5.06 8.84 -3.24
N CYS A 5 -4.09 8.92 -4.15
CA CYS A 5 -2.75 9.37 -3.84
C CYS A 5 -2.51 10.73 -4.52
N PRO A 6 -2.42 11.84 -3.77
CA PRO A 6 -2.22 13.18 -4.33
C PRO A 6 -0.95 13.32 -5.17
N LYS A 7 0.02 12.43 -4.97
CA LYS A 7 1.26 12.41 -5.77
C LYS A 7 1.12 11.68 -7.11
N CYS A 8 0.18 10.76 -7.25
CA CYS A 8 0.02 9.94 -8.46
C CYS A 8 -0.92 10.59 -9.48
N SER A 9 -2.12 10.98 -9.04
CA SER A 9 -3.15 11.61 -9.85
C SER A 9 -4.34 11.98 -8.96
N ASP A 10 -5.32 12.69 -9.51
CA ASP A 10 -6.62 12.95 -8.84
C ASP A 10 -7.60 11.76 -8.96
N LYS A 11 -7.16 10.64 -9.56
CA LYS A 11 -7.99 9.44 -9.73
C LYS A 11 -8.12 8.69 -8.40
N GLU A 12 -9.33 8.23 -8.10
CA GLU A 12 -9.57 7.28 -7.02
C GLU A 12 -9.41 5.83 -7.52
N PHE A 13 -8.87 4.97 -6.66
CA PHE A 13 -8.67 3.55 -6.90
C PHE A 13 -9.42 2.75 -5.85
N GLU A 14 -10.02 1.63 -6.24
CA GLU A 14 -10.59 0.69 -5.28
C GLU A 14 -9.45 -0.02 -4.55
N VAL A 15 -9.50 0.02 -3.22
CA VAL A 15 -8.56 -0.66 -2.33
C VAL A 15 -9.39 -1.59 -1.45
N PRO A 16 -9.15 -2.92 -1.50
CA PRO A 16 -9.85 -3.85 -0.64
C PRO A 16 -9.72 -3.51 0.85
N ASP A 17 -10.72 -3.90 1.64
CA ASP A 17 -10.61 -3.80 3.10
C ASP A 17 -9.87 -5.03 3.63
N PHE A 18 -8.54 -4.91 3.68
CA PHE A 18 -7.66 -6.00 4.10
C PHE A 18 -7.85 -6.32 5.59
N THR A 19 -8.01 -7.59 5.89
CA THR A 19 -7.93 -8.14 7.26
C THR A 19 -6.52 -7.96 7.84
N LEU A 20 -6.39 -8.14 9.15
CA LEU A 20 -5.09 -8.07 9.82
C LEU A 20 -4.11 -9.12 9.28
N GLU A 21 -4.59 -10.33 9.03
CA GLU A 21 -3.83 -11.45 8.48
C GLU A 21 -3.35 -11.15 7.06
N GLU A 22 -4.20 -10.57 6.22
CA GLU A 22 -3.80 -10.17 4.86
C GLU A 22 -2.78 -9.05 4.90
N LYS A 23 -2.97 -8.03 5.76
CA LYS A 23 -1.98 -6.96 5.94
C LYS A 23 -0.61 -7.51 6.33
N LYS A 24 -0.55 -8.47 7.26
CA LYS A 24 0.70 -9.16 7.64
C LYS A 24 1.39 -9.83 6.44
N ILE A 25 0.65 -10.66 5.70
CA ILE A 25 1.19 -11.40 4.55
C ILE A 25 1.69 -10.42 3.47
N LEU A 26 0.88 -9.42 3.14
CA LEU A 26 1.21 -8.45 2.10
C LEU A 26 2.41 -7.57 2.50
N SER A 27 2.50 -7.14 3.77
CA SER A 27 3.67 -6.44 4.32
C SER A 27 4.92 -7.31 4.30
N GLU A 28 4.82 -8.60 4.64
CA GLU A 28 5.95 -9.53 4.60
C GLU A 28 6.46 -9.73 3.16
N LEU A 29 5.56 -9.93 2.20
CA LEU A 29 5.92 -10.04 0.79
C LEU A 29 6.58 -8.75 0.28
N LYS A 30 6.08 -7.59 0.71
CA LYS A 30 6.63 -6.28 0.35
C LYS A 30 8.04 -6.07 0.91
N ALA A 31 8.24 -6.38 2.19
CA ALA A 31 9.54 -6.24 2.87
C ALA A 31 10.61 -7.16 2.25
N ASN A 32 10.21 -8.36 1.84
CA ASN A 32 11.09 -9.35 1.20
C ASN A 32 11.24 -9.16 -0.32
N TYR A 33 10.81 -8.03 -0.88
CA TYR A 33 10.92 -7.72 -2.32
C TYR A 33 10.26 -8.73 -3.26
N LYS A 34 9.29 -9.52 -2.76
CA LYS A 34 8.57 -10.55 -3.54
C LYS A 34 7.40 -9.94 -4.31
N LEU A 35 7.69 -8.96 -5.18
CA LEU A 35 6.67 -8.13 -5.83
C LEU A 35 5.72 -8.92 -6.75
N GLY A 36 6.20 -9.96 -7.43
CA GLY A 36 5.34 -10.83 -8.25
C GLY A 36 4.30 -11.55 -7.40
N GLN A 37 4.75 -12.23 -6.33
CA GLN A 37 3.85 -12.92 -5.39
C GLN A 37 2.89 -11.97 -4.69
N LEU A 38 3.34 -10.74 -4.38
CA LEU A 38 2.48 -9.71 -3.82
C LEU A 38 1.38 -9.30 -4.81
N MET A 39 1.73 -9.13 -6.09
CA MET A 39 0.77 -8.81 -7.14
C MET A 39 -0.26 -9.93 -7.33
N ASP A 40 0.20 -11.17 -7.47
CA ASP A 40 -0.65 -12.35 -7.61
C ASP A 40 -1.61 -12.49 -6.42
N LYS A 41 -1.09 -12.23 -5.20
CA LYS A 41 -1.90 -12.27 -3.98
C LYS A 41 -2.99 -11.19 -3.99
N LEU A 42 -2.64 -9.95 -4.34
CA LEU A 42 -3.60 -8.85 -4.43
C LEU A 42 -4.71 -9.12 -5.45
N GLU A 43 -4.36 -9.63 -6.64
CA GLU A 43 -5.33 -9.99 -7.67
C GLU A 43 -6.23 -11.17 -7.23
N SER A 44 -5.65 -12.20 -6.59
CA SER A 44 -6.38 -13.40 -6.16
C SER A 44 -7.34 -13.16 -4.97
N LEU A 45 -7.01 -12.26 -4.04
CA LEU A 45 -7.81 -12.08 -2.83
C LEU A 45 -9.16 -11.41 -3.10
N TYR A 46 -9.23 -10.55 -4.13
CA TYR A 46 -10.39 -9.68 -4.34
C TYR A 46 -10.85 -9.55 -5.79
N ASN A 47 -10.28 -10.32 -6.73
CA ASN A 47 -10.63 -10.25 -8.16
C ASN A 47 -10.62 -8.80 -8.71
N ILE A 48 -9.63 -8.02 -8.25
CA ILE A 48 -9.47 -6.60 -8.63
C ILE A 48 -8.69 -6.47 -9.93
N GLU A 49 -8.91 -5.36 -10.65
CA GLU A 49 -8.18 -5.06 -11.87
C GLU A 49 -6.67 -4.90 -11.59
N SER A 50 -5.83 -5.29 -12.54
CA SER A 50 -4.37 -5.16 -12.41
C SER A 50 -3.91 -3.71 -12.13
N ILE A 51 -4.71 -2.69 -12.45
CA ILE A 51 -4.37 -1.30 -12.11
C ILE A 51 -4.59 -0.98 -10.63
N GLU A 52 -5.62 -1.53 -10.00
CA GLU A 52 -5.94 -1.33 -8.58
C GLU A 52 -5.03 -2.15 -7.68
N ALA A 53 -4.70 -3.38 -8.11
CA ALA A 53 -3.68 -4.20 -7.48
C ALA A 53 -2.30 -3.52 -7.54
N LYS A 54 -1.91 -2.96 -8.70
CA LYS A 54 -0.67 -2.17 -8.82
C LYS A 54 -0.69 -0.95 -7.91
N PHE A 55 -1.81 -0.25 -7.82
CA PHE A 55 -1.96 0.87 -6.90
C PHE A 55 -1.68 0.42 -5.47
N SER A 56 -2.35 -0.63 -5.00
CA SER A 56 -2.14 -1.16 -3.65
C SER A 56 -0.68 -1.57 -3.41
N LEU A 57 -0.11 -2.37 -4.33
CA LEU A 57 1.29 -2.82 -4.27
C LEU A 57 2.29 -1.67 -4.13
N MET A 58 2.08 -0.57 -4.84
CA MET A 58 2.99 0.59 -4.79
C MET A 58 2.93 1.34 -3.46
N HIS A 59 1.79 1.29 -2.77
CA HIS A 59 1.55 2.08 -1.57
C HIS A 59 1.73 1.28 -0.27
N ILE A 60 1.72 -0.06 -0.30
CA ILE A 60 2.05 -0.91 0.87
C ILE A 60 3.45 -0.63 1.39
N ASN A 61 3.55 -0.26 2.66
CA ASN A 61 4.81 0.06 3.30
C ASN A 61 5.76 -1.14 3.38
N LYS A 62 7.03 -0.92 3.03
CA LYS A 62 8.11 -1.87 3.33
C LYS A 62 8.40 -1.93 4.84
N GLU A 63 8.29 -0.77 5.50
CA GLU A 63 8.63 -0.58 6.90
C GLU A 63 7.57 0.35 7.53
N TYR A 64 7.02 -0.05 8.68
CA TYR A 64 6.07 0.79 9.41
C TYR A 64 6.76 2.07 9.91
N GLY A 65 6.02 3.18 9.88
CA GLY A 65 6.52 4.49 10.27
C GLY A 65 7.30 5.22 9.18
N LYS A 66 7.55 4.60 8.02
CA LYS A 66 8.43 5.17 6.99
C LYS A 66 7.76 5.34 5.65
N CYS A 67 7.99 6.47 4.98
CA CYS A 67 7.47 6.68 3.64
C CYS A 67 8.21 5.81 2.62
N ASN A 68 7.46 5.01 1.84
CA ASN A 68 7.99 4.17 0.77
C ASN A 68 8.78 4.90 -0.33
N ARG A 69 8.51 6.20 -0.49
CA ARG A 69 9.07 6.99 -1.59
C ARG A 69 10.25 7.85 -1.17
N CYS A 70 10.08 8.61 -0.09
CA CYS A 70 11.07 9.62 0.32
C CYS A 70 11.78 9.29 1.63
N ASN A 71 11.51 8.12 2.22
CA ASN A 71 12.12 7.61 3.44
C ASN A 71 12.02 8.54 4.65
N VAL A 72 11.05 9.48 4.68
CA VAL A 72 10.77 10.23 5.90
C VAL A 72 10.15 9.28 6.92
N ASP A 73 10.63 9.37 8.16
CA ASP A 73 10.16 8.57 9.30
C ASP A 73 8.96 9.23 9.99
N ASN A 74 8.46 8.58 11.05
CA ASN A 74 7.36 9.03 11.91
C ASN A 74 6.03 9.23 11.17
N LEU A 75 5.73 8.39 10.19
CA LEU A 75 4.38 8.28 9.64
C LEU A 75 3.46 7.60 10.67
N GLU A 76 2.40 8.30 11.07
CA GLU A 76 1.38 7.79 11.97
C GLU A 76 0.04 7.61 11.24
N GLY A 77 -0.67 6.54 11.55
CA GLY A 77 -1.93 6.17 10.89
C GLY A 77 -1.76 5.14 9.76
N GLU A 78 -2.86 4.50 9.40
CA GLU A 78 -2.88 3.31 8.54
C GLU A 78 -2.82 3.65 7.04
N TYR A 79 -3.58 4.65 6.61
CA TYR A 79 -3.59 5.16 5.24
C TYR A 79 -3.23 6.64 5.28
N ILE A 80 -1.94 6.93 5.22
CA ILE A 80 -1.41 8.26 5.53
C ILE A 80 -0.73 8.88 4.31
N VAL A 81 -1.10 10.12 4.00
CA VAL A 81 -0.41 10.92 2.98
C VAL A 81 0.85 11.49 3.60
N CYS A 82 2.01 11.16 3.01
CA CYS A 82 3.29 11.66 3.47
C CYS A 82 3.31 13.20 3.43
N PRO A 83 3.65 13.88 4.54
CA PRO A 83 3.63 15.34 4.59
C PRO A 83 4.66 15.97 3.65
N LYS A 84 5.79 15.27 3.43
CA LYS A 84 6.93 15.72 2.61
C LYS A 84 6.70 15.55 1.11
N CYS A 85 6.31 14.35 0.66
CA CYS A 85 6.25 14.04 -0.77
C CYS A 85 4.84 13.85 -1.33
N LYS A 86 3.82 13.94 -0.47
CA LYS A 86 2.39 13.76 -0.80
C LYS A 86 2.00 12.38 -1.34
N SER A 87 2.91 11.40 -1.27
CA SER A 87 2.59 10.01 -1.57
C SER A 87 1.69 9.44 -0.48
N LEU A 88 0.63 8.75 -0.85
CA LEU A 88 -0.09 7.87 0.07
C LEU A 88 0.85 6.73 0.54
N ASN A 89 0.61 6.19 1.72
CA ASN A 89 1.32 5.06 2.30
C ASN A 89 0.28 4.19 3.03
N PHE A 90 0.28 2.89 2.74
CA PHE A 90 -0.48 1.92 3.53
C PHE A 90 0.46 1.47 4.66
N ASN A 91 0.50 2.30 5.69
CA ASN A 91 1.41 2.25 6.81
C ASN A 91 0.83 1.37 7.92
N TRP A 92 0.76 0.07 7.63
CA TRP A 92 0.17 -0.93 8.50
C TRP A 92 1.11 -1.27 9.67
N LYS A 93 0.58 -1.22 10.90
CA LYS A 93 1.27 -1.67 12.12
C LYS A 93 0.93 -3.15 12.36
N VAL A 94 1.72 -4.05 11.77
CA VAL A 94 1.43 -5.49 11.70
C VAL A 94 2.63 -6.37 12.01
#